data_AF-A0A6B0X624-F1
#
_entry.id   AF-A0A6B0X624-F1
#
_cell.length_a   1.000
_cell.length_b   1.000
_cell.length_c   1.000
_cell.angle_alpha   90.00
_cell.angle_beta   90.00
_cell.angle_gamma   90.00
#
_symmetry.space_group_name_H-M   'P 1'
#
loop_
_entity.id
_entity.type
_entity.pdbx_description
1 polymer ?
#
loop_
_entity_poly.entity_id
_entity_poly.type
_entity_poly.pdbx_seq_one_letter_code
_entity_poly.pdbx_strand_id
1 'polypeptide(L)' 'YDPSLPLAFKIAHVFSAPIEAIFIHETEVS' A
#
# COMPACT_ATOMS: atom_id res chain seq x y z
N TYR A 1 -7.49 7.55 -10.52
CA TYR A 1 -8.01 6.92 -9.30
C TYR A 1 -7.49 5.50 -9.31
N ASP A 2 -6.73 5.09 -8.32
CA ASP A 2 -6.21 3.72 -8.29
C ASP A 2 -7.33 2.78 -7.78
N PRO A 3 -7.81 1.83 -8.61
CA PRO A 3 -8.90 0.93 -8.24
C PRO A 3 -8.55 0.00 -7.07
N SER A 4 -7.27 -0.15 -6.75
CA SER A 4 -6.79 -0.97 -5.62
C SER A 4 -6.89 -0.26 -4.27
N LEU A 5 -7.10 1.07 -4.23
CA LEU A 5 -7.12 1.85 -2.98
C LEU A 5 -8.11 1.33 -1.93
N PRO A 6 -9.39 1.00 -2.26
CA PRO A 6 -10.31 0.46 -1.25
C PRO A 6 -9.83 -0.84 -0.62
N LEU A 7 -9.07 -1.65 -1.36
CA LEU A 7 -8.46 -2.88 -0.85
C LEU A 7 -7.22 -2.56 0.00
N ALA A 8 -6.36 -1.66 -0.46
CA ALA A 8 -5.17 -1.21 0.27
C ALA A 8 -5.52 -0.65 1.66
N PHE A 9 -6.58 0.17 1.77
CA PHE A 9 -7.09 0.67 3.05
C PHE A 9 -7.52 -0.46 4.01
N LYS A 10 -8.20 -1.49 3.49
CA LYS A 10 -8.63 -2.65 4.30
C LYS A 10 -7.44 -3.44 4.83
N ILE A 11 -6.42 -3.65 4.00
CA ILE A 11 -5.20 -4.35 4.39
C ILE A 11 -4.46 -3.54 5.48
N ALA A 12 -4.24 -2.24 5.26
CA ALA A 12 -3.60 -1.35 6.22
C ALA A 12 -4.31 -1.36 7.60
N HIS A 13 -5.65 -1.38 7.59
CA HIS A 13 -6.44 -1.49 8.81
C HIS A 13 -6.22 -2.82 9.56
N VAL A 14 -6.21 -3.96 8.86
CA VAL A 14 -5.98 -5.29 9.47
C VAL A 14 -4.62 -5.35 10.18
N PHE A 15 -3.60 -4.74 9.59
CA PHE A 15 -2.24 -4.73 10.15
C PHE A 15 -1.97 -3.56 11.09
N SER A 16 -2.96 -2.69 11.36
CA SER A 16 -2.81 -1.48 12.18
C SER A 16 -1.60 -0.63 11.74
N ALA A 17 -1.40 -0.51 10.43
CA ALA A 17 -0.26 0.16 9.82
C ALA A 17 -0.72 1.31 8.90
N PRO A 18 0.14 2.32 8.64
CA PRO A 18 -0.12 3.34 7.62
C PRO A 18 -0.30 2.71 6.24
N ILE A 19 -1.14 3.31 5.38
CA ILE A 19 -1.39 2.79 4.03
C ILE A 19 -0.15 2.88 3.14
N GLU A 20 0.73 3.84 3.40
CA GLU A 20 2.02 4.05 2.75
C GLU A 20 2.90 2.80 2.83
N ALA A 21 2.78 2.02 3.91
CA ALA A 21 3.52 0.78 4.10
C ALA A 21 3.10 -0.36 3.15
N ILE A 22 1.94 -0.23 2.48
CA ILE A 22 1.49 -1.17 1.45
C ILE A 22 2.24 -0.95 0.13
N PHE A 23 2.68 0.28 -0.14
CA PHE A 23 3.31 0.63 -1.40
C PHE A 23 4.79 0.29 -1.35
N ILE A 24 5.20 -0.63 -2.22
CA ILE A 24 6.60 -0.95 -2.45
C ILE A 24 7.07 -0.03 -3.58
N HIS A 25 8.01 0.87 -3.28
CA HIS A 25 8.71 1.59 -4.32
C HIS A 25 9.72 0.62 -4.93
N GLU A 26 9.51 0.22 -6.20
CA GLU A 26 10.57 -0.38 -7.00
C GLU A 26 11.71 0.64 -7.04
N THR A 27 12.70 0.40 -6.18
CA THR A 27 13.97 1.09 -6.33
C THR A 27 14.59 0.39 -7.54
N GLU A 28 14.51 1.00 -8.71
CA GLU A 28 15.26 0.52 -9.87
C GLU A 28 16.73 0.43 -9.46
N VAL A 29 17.19 -0.77 -9.16
CA VAL A 29 18.61 -1.03 -8.93
C VAL A 29 19.25 -0.95 -10.31
N SER A 30 19.85 0.20 -10.58
CA SER A 30 20.67 0.46 -11.78
C SER A 30 21.96 -0.38 -11.76
#